data_AF-A0A7C5KHS5-F1
#
_entry.id   AF-A0A7C5KHS5-F1
#
_cell.length_a   1.000
_cell.length_b   1.000
_cell.length_c   1.000
_cell.angle_alpha   90.00
_cell.angle_beta   90.00
_cell.angle_gamma   90.00
#
_symmetry.space_group_name_H-M   'P 1'
#
loop_
_entity.id
_entity.type
_entity.pdbx_description
1 polymer ?
#
loop_
_entity_poly.entity_id
_entity_poly.type
_entity_poly.pdbx_seq_one_letter_code
_entity_poly.pdbx_strand_id
1 'polypeptide(L)'
;MTLLARERLRPALIASLYSLAGALAGGGLMYLWGRGEPQAAGAVLDLIPAIGPAMIERVRDELAGEGVLAMLLGPLSGTPYKIYATQAAQAGIGIGAFLLISVPARLGRFLLVILLAHLVLRGVARRWPGVNRVAVLLGGWVLFYAGYFFLMPG
;
A
#
# COMPACT_ATOMS: atom_id res chain seq x y z
N MET A 1 -0.03 -13.84 -1.29
CA MET A 1 1.26 -13.32 -1.81
C MET A 1 2.45 -13.89 -1.05
N THR A 2 2.64 -13.48 0.21
CA THR A 2 3.79 -13.81 1.07
C THR A 2 3.93 -15.29 1.40
N LEU A 3 2.83 -16.01 1.63
CA LEU A 3 2.85 -17.46 1.86
C LEU A 3 3.27 -18.25 0.62
N LEU A 4 2.84 -17.84 -0.58
CA LEU A 4 3.22 -18.48 -1.84
C LEU A 4 4.69 -18.21 -2.21
N ALA A 5 5.20 -17.02 -1.87
CA ALA A 5 6.61 -16.66 -2.04
C ALA A 5 7.57 -17.53 -1.21
N ARG A 6 7.05 -18.26 -0.21
CA ARG A 6 7.81 -19.23 0.59
C ARG A 6 8.22 -20.46 -0.24
N GLU A 7 7.39 -20.86 -1.21
CA GLU A 7 7.52 -22.16 -1.89
C GLU A 7 7.85 -22.01 -3.37
N ARG A 8 7.20 -21.07 -4.09
CA ARG A 8 7.43 -20.88 -5.54
C ARG A 8 7.24 -19.43 -5.95
N LEU A 9 8.29 -18.84 -6.56
CA LEU A 9 8.28 -17.44 -7.04
C LEU A 9 7.28 -17.19 -8.19
N ARG A 10 7.13 -18.12 -9.14
CA ARG A 10 6.22 -17.94 -10.30
C ARG A 10 4.74 -17.81 -9.91
N PRO A 11 4.14 -18.71 -9.09
CA PRO A 11 2.78 -18.53 -8.59
C PRO A 11 2.60 -17.27 -7.74
N ALA A 12 3.63 -16.89 -6.97
CA ALA A 12 3.60 -15.64 -6.22
C ALA A 12 3.49 -14.43 -7.17
N LEU A 13 4.24 -14.40 -8.27
CA LEU A 13 4.12 -13.32 -9.26
C LEU A 13 2.76 -13.26 -9.94
N ILE A 14 2.16 -14.41 -10.31
CA ILE A 14 0.82 -14.45 -10.90
C ILE A 14 -0.22 -13.92 -9.92
N ALA A 15 -0.16 -14.33 -8.65
CA ALA A 15 -1.03 -13.79 -7.62
C ALA A 15 -0.84 -12.28 -7.42
N SER A 16 0.34 -11.72 -7.75
CA SER A 16 0.61 -10.27 -7.63
C SER A 16 -0.15 -9.53 -8.71
N LEU A 17 -0.24 -10.11 -9.90
CA LEU A 17 -1.00 -9.55 -11.02
C LEU A 17 -2.50 -9.52 -10.72
N TYR A 18 -3.06 -10.60 -10.16
CA TYR A 18 -4.46 -10.61 -9.73
C TYR A 18 -4.71 -9.60 -8.58
N SER A 19 -3.80 -9.52 -7.62
CA SER A 19 -3.90 -8.53 -6.52
C SER A 19 -3.80 -7.11 -7.06
N LEU A 20 -2.93 -6.87 -8.04
CA LEU A 20 -2.78 -5.59 -8.72
C LEU A 20 -4.07 -5.22 -9.46
N ALA A 21 -4.66 -6.15 -10.23
CA ALA A 21 -5.89 -5.91 -10.96
C ALA A 21 -7.05 -5.52 -10.02
N GLY A 22 -7.27 -6.28 -8.95
CA GLY A 22 -8.30 -5.97 -7.95
C GLY A 22 -8.04 -4.63 -7.24
N ALA A 23 -6.78 -4.34 -6.94
CA ALA A 23 -6.41 -3.07 -6.34
C ALA A 23 -6.63 -1.90 -7.33
N LEU A 24 -6.34 -2.06 -8.62
CA LEU A 24 -6.53 -1.02 -9.64
C LEU A 24 -8.01 -0.74 -9.85
N ALA A 25 -8.85 -1.79 -9.88
CA ALA A 25 -10.30 -1.64 -9.92
C ALA A 25 -10.81 -0.85 -8.70
N GLY A 26 -10.42 -1.25 -7.48
CA GLY A 26 -10.80 -0.53 -6.25
C GLY A 26 -10.27 0.90 -6.20
N GLY A 27 -9.04 1.14 -6.68
CA GLY A 27 -8.45 2.47 -6.77
C GLY A 27 -9.16 3.36 -7.79
N GLY A 28 -9.53 2.81 -8.94
CA GLY A 28 -10.31 3.50 -9.96
C GLY A 28 -11.70 3.90 -9.47
N LEU A 29 -12.38 3.03 -8.73
CA LEU A 29 -13.66 3.37 -8.08
C LEU A 29 -13.52 4.53 -7.10
N MET A 30 -12.49 4.50 -6.25
CA MET A 30 -12.21 5.59 -5.30
C MET A 30 -11.86 6.90 -6.00
N TYR A 31 -11.12 6.82 -7.13
CA TYR A 31 -10.82 7.98 -7.97
C TYR A 31 -12.09 8.60 -8.57
N LEU A 32 -12.97 7.77 -9.13
CA LEU A 32 -14.22 8.24 -9.72
C LEU A 32 -15.15 8.85 -8.65
N TRP A 33 -15.19 8.23 -7.47
CA TRP A 33 -15.96 8.76 -6.35
C TRP A 33 -15.41 10.10 -5.84
N GLY A 34 -14.09 10.20 -5.62
CA GLY A 34 -13.46 11.45 -5.20
C GLY A 34 -13.54 12.55 -6.25
N ARG A 35 -13.64 12.20 -7.53
CA ARG A 35 -13.90 13.15 -8.63
C ARG A 35 -15.31 13.73 -8.59
N GLY A 36 -16.32 12.91 -8.27
CA GLY A 36 -17.72 13.33 -8.24
C GLY A 36 -18.12 14.02 -6.93
N GLU A 37 -17.72 13.43 -5.80
CA GLU A 37 -18.08 13.87 -4.45
C GLU A 37 -16.86 13.93 -3.53
N PRO A 38 -15.95 14.90 -3.73
CA PRO A 38 -14.71 14.99 -2.97
C PRO A 38 -14.92 15.16 -1.46
N GLN A 39 -15.96 15.90 -1.06
CA GLN A 39 -16.29 16.17 0.35
C GLN A 39 -16.81 14.91 1.04
N ALA A 40 -17.69 14.15 0.39
CA ALA A 40 -18.22 12.89 0.94
C ALA A 40 -17.11 11.84 1.04
N ALA A 41 -16.24 11.74 0.03
CA ALA A 41 -15.10 10.84 0.05
C ALA A 41 -14.11 11.18 1.18
N GLY A 42 -13.83 12.47 1.41
CA GLY A 42 -13.00 12.94 2.53
C GLY A 42 -13.60 12.58 3.90
N ALA A 43 -14.88 12.89 4.11
CA ALA A 43 -15.57 12.58 5.37
C ALA A 43 -15.58 11.08 5.71
N VAL A 44 -15.69 10.21 4.69
CA VAL A 44 -15.60 8.75 4.90
C VAL A 44 -14.18 8.33 5.24
N LEU A 45 -13.14 8.97 4.66
CA LEU A 45 -11.76 8.68 5.00
C LEU A 45 -11.42 9.09 6.44
N ASP A 46 -11.96 10.22 6.93
CA ASP A 46 -11.78 10.67 8.31
C ASP A 46 -12.37 9.71 9.36
N LEU A 47 -13.35 8.88 8.97
CA LEU A 47 -13.90 7.85 9.86
C LEU A 47 -13.03 6.59 9.95
N ILE A 48 -12.01 6.46 9.09
CA ILE A 48 -11.17 5.27 9.06
C ILE A 48 -10.09 5.39 10.15
N PRO A 49 -10.03 4.44 11.11
CA PRO A 49 -9.00 4.46 12.14
C PRO A 49 -7.60 4.44 11.50
N ALA A 50 -6.70 5.27 12.04
CA ALA A 50 -5.36 5.59 11.51
C ALA A 50 -5.32 6.48 10.26
N ILE A 51 -6.43 7.12 9.89
CA ILE A 51 -6.47 8.23 8.93
C ILE A 51 -6.94 9.48 9.67
N GLY A 52 -5.99 10.34 10.04
CA GLY A 52 -6.30 11.64 10.64
C GLY A 52 -6.39 12.77 9.59
N PRO A 53 -7.05 13.88 9.91
CA PRO A 53 -7.20 15.02 9.00
C PRO A 53 -5.84 15.62 8.59
N ALA A 54 -4.84 15.60 9.48
CA ALA A 54 -3.48 16.03 9.16
C ALA A 54 -2.82 15.17 8.07
N MET A 55 -3.16 13.87 7.99
CA MET A 55 -2.66 12.98 6.94
C MET A 55 -3.34 13.28 5.60
N ILE A 56 -4.63 13.59 5.61
CA ILE A 56 -5.37 13.98 4.41
C ILE A 56 -4.80 15.27 3.83
N GLU A 57 -4.53 16.27 4.68
CA GLU A 57 -3.96 17.54 4.19
C GLU A 57 -2.52 17.43 3.75
N ARG A 58 -1.69 16.63 4.44
CA ARG A 58 -0.34 16.33 3.96
C ARG A 58 -0.37 15.71 2.56
N VAL A 59 -1.29 14.76 2.31
CA VAL A 59 -1.44 14.15 0.98
C VAL A 59 -1.89 15.17 -0.06
N ARG A 60 -2.76 16.11 0.32
CA ARG A 60 -3.17 17.20 -0.57
C ARG A 60 -1.98 18.05 -1.00
N ASP A 61 -1.15 18.43 -0.03
CA ASP A 61 0.04 19.26 -0.27
C ASP A 61 1.09 18.50 -1.09
N GLU A 62 1.33 17.22 -0.80
CA GLU A 62 2.20 16.34 -1.58
C GLU A 62 1.73 16.21 -3.03
N LEU A 63 0.42 16.03 -3.26
CA LEU A 63 -0.15 15.98 -4.60
C LEU A 63 -0.08 17.32 -5.33
N ALA A 64 -0.22 18.44 -4.62
CA ALA A 64 -0.09 19.77 -5.20
C ALA A 64 1.37 20.11 -5.59
N GLY A 65 2.34 19.66 -4.79
CA GLY A 65 3.77 19.92 -5.04
C GLY A 65 4.45 18.93 -5.98
N GLU A 66 4.24 17.63 -5.78
CA GLU A 66 4.95 16.55 -6.47
C GLU A 66 4.06 15.75 -7.43
N GLY A 67 2.73 15.89 -7.34
CA GLY A 67 1.76 15.27 -8.23
C GLY A 67 1.89 13.75 -8.27
N VAL A 68 2.22 13.21 -9.45
CA VAL A 68 2.32 11.76 -9.68
C VAL A 68 3.48 11.14 -8.88
N LEU A 69 4.54 11.90 -8.57
CA LEU A 69 5.66 11.39 -7.78
C LEU A 69 5.28 11.14 -6.31
N ALA A 70 4.42 11.98 -5.72
CA ALA A 70 3.89 11.76 -4.38
C ALA A 70 3.17 10.41 -4.28
N MET A 71 2.47 9.99 -5.33
CA MET A 71 1.81 8.69 -5.36
C MET A 71 2.78 7.50 -5.42
N LEU A 72 3.96 7.70 -6.02
CA LEU A 72 5.00 6.68 -6.12
C LEU A 72 5.76 6.53 -4.78
N LEU A 73 5.99 7.65 -4.09
CA LEU A 73 6.75 7.71 -2.84
C LEU A 73 5.87 7.52 -1.59
N GLY A 74 4.58 7.85 -1.66
CA GLY A 74 3.60 7.71 -0.58
C GLY A 74 3.57 6.33 0.10
N PRO A 75 3.74 5.19 -0.61
CA PRO A 75 3.83 3.88 0.02
C PRO A 75 5.01 3.72 1.00
N LEU A 76 6.07 4.51 0.85
CA LEU A 76 7.25 4.48 1.73
C LEU A 76 7.01 5.28 3.03
N SER A 77 6.17 6.31 2.99
CA SER A 77 5.81 7.12 4.17
C SER A 77 4.68 6.51 5.00
N GLY A 78 4.19 5.32 4.62
CA GLY A 78 3.10 4.62 5.31
C GLY A 78 1.71 5.18 5.00
N THR A 79 1.60 6.15 4.10
CA THR A 79 0.33 6.78 3.76
C THR A 79 -0.62 5.81 3.04
N PRO A 80 -1.90 5.72 3.46
CA PRO A 80 -2.89 4.90 2.80
C PRO A 80 -3.15 5.34 1.36
N TYR A 81 -3.05 4.39 0.43
CA TYR A 81 -3.29 4.61 -1.00
C TYR A 81 -4.67 5.24 -1.32
N LYS A 82 -5.67 4.97 -0.49
CA LYS A 82 -7.05 5.47 -0.72
C LYS A 82 -7.13 7.00 -0.68
N ILE A 83 -6.30 7.66 0.14
CA ILE A 83 -6.26 9.13 0.24
C ILE A 83 -5.75 9.73 -1.07
N TYR A 84 -4.68 9.17 -1.65
CA TYR A 84 -4.23 9.59 -2.98
C TYR A 84 -5.29 9.32 -4.05
N ALA A 85 -6.01 8.20 -3.97
CA ALA A 85 -7.04 7.85 -4.95
C ALA A 85 -8.18 8.87 -4.99
N THR A 86 -8.71 9.28 -3.85
CA THR A 86 -9.83 10.24 -3.78
C THR A 86 -9.39 11.67 -4.12
N GLN A 87 -8.14 12.03 -3.86
CA GLN A 87 -7.64 13.39 -4.08
C GLN A 87 -6.97 13.61 -5.45
N ALA A 88 -6.50 12.54 -6.12
CA ALA A 88 -5.77 12.65 -7.39
C ALA A 88 -6.55 13.42 -8.47
N ALA A 89 -7.87 13.24 -8.54
CA ALA A 89 -8.71 13.96 -9.49
C ALA A 89 -8.72 15.48 -9.24
N GLN A 90 -8.73 15.91 -7.97
CA GLN A 90 -8.67 17.33 -7.60
C GLN A 90 -7.29 17.94 -7.86
N ALA A 91 -6.23 17.14 -7.75
CA ALA A 91 -4.87 17.54 -8.12
C ALA A 91 -4.64 17.60 -9.65
N GLY A 92 -5.69 17.44 -10.46
CA GLY A 92 -5.59 17.47 -11.92
C GLY A 92 -4.95 16.23 -12.55
N ILE A 93 -4.71 15.17 -11.77
CA ILE A 93 -4.12 13.93 -12.28
C ILE A 93 -5.22 13.13 -12.96
N GLY A 94 -5.11 12.93 -14.27
CA GLY A 94 -6.07 12.11 -15.02
C GLY A 94 -6.06 10.64 -14.57
N ILE A 95 -7.22 9.97 -14.71
CA ILE A 95 -7.38 8.55 -14.33
C ILE A 95 -6.34 7.63 -14.97
N GLY A 96 -5.94 7.91 -16.22
CA GLY A 96 -4.91 7.13 -16.91
C GLY A 96 -3.55 7.24 -16.23
N ALA A 97 -3.11 8.46 -15.89
CA ALA A 97 -1.86 8.69 -15.16
C ALA A 97 -1.90 8.08 -13.76
N PHE A 98 -3.04 8.22 -13.06
CA PHE A 98 -3.29 7.62 -11.76
C PHE A 98 -3.15 6.09 -11.78
N LEU A 99 -3.78 5.41 -12.75
CA LEU A 99 -3.70 3.95 -12.89
C LEU A 99 -2.28 3.51 -13.28
N LEU A 100 -1.65 4.22 -14.22
CA LEU A 100 -0.29 3.92 -14.68
C LEU A 100 0.72 4.01 -13.54
N ILE A 101 0.68 5.04 -12.69
CA ILE A 101 1.61 5.17 -11.56
C ILE A 101 1.28 4.20 -10.42
N SER A 102 0.01 3.84 -10.27
CA SER A 102 -0.41 2.84 -9.28
C SER A 102 0.21 1.47 -9.53
N VAL A 103 0.56 1.15 -10.79
CA VAL A 103 1.23 -0.10 -11.16
C VAL A 103 2.62 -0.23 -10.54
N PRO A 104 3.61 0.63 -10.85
CA PRO A 104 4.94 0.55 -10.27
C PRO A 104 4.93 0.80 -8.76
N ALA A 105 4.09 1.71 -8.25
CA ALA A 105 3.99 1.94 -6.81
C ALA A 105 3.58 0.66 -6.04
N ARG A 106 2.62 -0.11 -6.57
CA ARG A 106 2.13 -1.33 -5.92
C ARG A 106 3.00 -2.54 -6.19
N LEU A 107 3.48 -2.71 -7.42
CA LEU A 107 4.43 -3.78 -7.74
C LEU A 107 5.71 -3.61 -6.92
N GLY A 108 6.23 -2.38 -6.81
CA GLY A 108 7.37 -2.06 -5.95
C GLY A 108 7.13 -2.53 -4.51
N ARG A 109 5.98 -2.16 -3.92
CA ARG A 109 5.61 -2.62 -2.57
C ARG A 109 5.50 -4.15 -2.47
N PHE A 110 4.83 -4.82 -3.41
CA PHE A 110 4.68 -6.28 -3.37
C PHE A 110 6.02 -7.00 -3.50
N LEU A 111 6.86 -6.57 -4.44
CA LEU A 111 8.19 -7.14 -4.65
C LEU A 111 9.09 -6.90 -3.44
N LEU A 112 9.06 -5.70 -2.86
CA LEU A 112 9.83 -5.37 -1.66
C LEU A 112 9.41 -6.24 -0.48
N VAL A 113 8.10 -6.39 -0.23
CA VAL A 113 7.59 -7.27 0.83
C VAL A 113 7.95 -8.74 0.59
N ILE A 114 7.84 -9.21 -0.65
CA ILE A 114 8.23 -10.58 -1.03
C ILE A 114 9.73 -10.80 -0.78
N LEU A 115 10.58 -9.86 -1.20
CA LEU A 115 12.03 -9.95 -1.07
C LEU A 115 12.46 -9.92 0.40
N LEU A 116 11.92 -8.98 1.19
CA LEU A 116 12.19 -8.88 2.62
C LEU A 116 11.74 -10.15 3.35
N ALA A 117 10.52 -10.62 3.09
CA ALA A 117 10.02 -11.86 3.67
C ALA A 117 10.92 -13.05 3.32
N HIS A 118 11.38 -13.14 2.07
CA HIS A 118 12.27 -14.20 1.62
C HIS A 118 13.65 -14.13 2.30
N LEU A 119 14.26 -12.96 2.38
CA LEU A 119 15.56 -12.75 3.02
C LEU A 119 15.51 -13.04 4.53
N VAL A 120 14.49 -12.53 5.22
CA VAL A 120 14.29 -12.80 6.65
C VAL A 120 14.11 -14.29 6.90
N LEU A 121 13.21 -14.95 6.15
CA LEU A 121 13.00 -16.38 6.30
C LEU A 121 14.26 -17.20 6.03
N ARG A 122 15.04 -16.85 5.00
CA ARG A 122 16.29 -17.54 4.68
C ARG A 122 17.36 -17.32 5.76
N GLY A 123 17.48 -16.10 6.29
CA GLY A 123 18.41 -15.76 7.37
C GLY A 123 18.07 -16.48 8.67
N VAL A 124 16.79 -16.46 9.07
CA VAL A 124 16.32 -17.14 10.28
C VAL A 124 16.45 -18.65 10.12
N ALA A 125 16.03 -19.23 8.98
CA ALA A 125 16.17 -20.67 8.74
C ALA A 125 17.64 -21.13 8.69
N ARG A 126 18.57 -20.29 8.21
CA ARG A 126 20.01 -20.60 8.27
C ARG A 126 20.53 -20.68 9.69
N ARG A 127 20.03 -19.81 10.58
CA ARG A 127 20.47 -19.75 11.97
C ARG A 127 19.72 -20.75 12.88
N TRP A 128 18.48 -21.11 12.51
CA TRP A 128 17.54 -21.94 13.27
C TRP A 128 16.77 -22.88 12.29
N PRO A 129 17.34 -24.04 11.91
CA PRO A 129 16.78 -24.90 10.86
C PRO A 129 15.42 -25.55 11.19
N GLY A 130 14.99 -25.56 12.46
CA GLY A 130 13.70 -26.08 12.91
C GLY A 130 12.60 -25.03 13.13
N VAL A 131 12.86 -23.76 12.80
CA VAL A 131 11.89 -22.68 13.09
C VAL A 131 10.64 -22.81 12.23
N ASN A 132 9.48 -22.57 12.84
CA ASN A 132 8.23 -22.49 12.09
C ASN A 132 8.21 -21.18 11.28
N ARG A 133 8.45 -21.30 9.97
CA ARG A 133 8.48 -20.18 9.02
C ARG A 133 7.16 -19.38 8.98
N VAL A 134 6.02 -20.02 9.28
CA VAL A 134 4.72 -19.34 9.36
C VAL A 134 4.66 -18.44 10.59
N ALA A 135 5.14 -18.94 11.74
CA ALA A 135 5.19 -18.15 12.98
C ALA A 135 6.09 -16.92 12.83
N VAL A 136 7.22 -17.05 12.13
CA VAL A 136 8.13 -15.92 11.84
C VAL A 136 7.44 -14.85 10.99
N LEU A 137 6.71 -15.25 9.94
CA LEU A 137 5.96 -14.30 9.11
C LEU A 137 4.84 -13.62 9.90
N LEU A 138 4.07 -14.38 10.68
CA LEU A 138 2.99 -13.83 11.50
C LEU A 138 3.53 -12.86 12.54
N GLY A 139 4.59 -13.24 13.27
CA GLY A 139 5.24 -12.36 14.23
C GLY A 139 5.79 -11.08 13.60
N GLY A 140 6.37 -11.17 12.41
CA GLY A 140 6.82 -10.01 11.65
C GLY A 140 5.67 -9.06 11.27
N TRP A 141 4.53 -9.60 10.83
CA TRP A 141 3.35 -8.78 10.55
C TRP A 141 2.75 -8.15 11.80
N VAL A 142 2.68 -8.90 12.91
CA VAL A 142 2.20 -8.36 14.20
C VAL A 142 3.08 -7.20 14.66
N LEU A 143 4.42 -7.36 14.63
CA LEU A 143 5.36 -6.29 14.98
C LEU A 143 5.22 -5.08 14.05
N PHE A 144 5.10 -5.33 12.74
CA PHE A 144 4.93 -4.26 11.76
C PHE A 144 3.65 -3.46 12.01
N TYR A 145 2.51 -4.13 12.20
CA TYR A 145 1.24 -3.46 12.46
C TYR A 145 1.19 -2.82 13.84
N ALA A 146 1.74 -3.46 14.88
CA ALA A 146 1.86 -2.87 16.20
C ALA A 146 2.67 -1.57 16.15
N GLY A 147 3.83 -1.59 15.49
CA GLY A 147 4.64 -0.38 15.29
C GLY A 147 3.92 0.68 14.45
N TYR A 148 3.24 0.29 13.37
CA TYR A 148 2.46 1.20 12.53
C TYR A 148 1.38 1.94 13.35
N PHE A 149 0.59 1.22 14.12
CA PHE A 149 -0.45 1.83 14.97
C PHE A 149 0.14 2.66 16.13
N PHE A 150 1.33 2.32 16.62
CA PHE A 150 2.01 3.07 17.67
C PHE A 150 2.62 4.38 17.16
N LEU A 151 3.12 4.39 15.92
CA LEU A 151 3.74 5.54 15.26
C LEU A 151 2.72 6.47 14.59
N MET A 152 1.56 5.94 14.18
CA MET A 152 0.45 6.69 13.60
C MET A 152 -0.82 6.56 14.47
N PRO A 153 -0.81 7.09 15.70
CA PRO A 153 -2.06 7.32 16.42
C PRO A 153 -2.88 8.33 15.59
N GLY A 154 -4.14 7.98 15.33
CA GLY A 154 -5.09 8.81 14.58
C GLY A 154 -5.32 10.17 15.21
#